data_AF-A0A6A8LLQ9-F1
#
_entry.id   AF-A0A6A8LLQ9-F1
#
_cell.length_a   1.000
_cell.length_b   1.000
_cell.length_c   1.000
_cell.angle_alpha   90.00
_cell.angle_beta   90.00
_cell.angle_gamma   90.00
#
_symmetry.space_group_name_H-M   'P 1'
#
loop_
_entity.id
_entity.type
_entity.pdbx_description
1 polymer ?
#
loop_
_entity_poly.entity_id
_entity_poly.type
_entity_poly.pdbx_seq_one_letter_code
_entity_poly.pdbx_strand_id
1 'polypeptide(L)'
;MIDVEKLSKELEDRFPDIQFEIYDDCIEIDFDFNSIEIMFHSKGYINIKTMYLEPKYLKKVGEILSVVGDNIVNFELVEEQE
;
A
#
# COMPACT_ATOMS: atom_id res chain seq x y z
N MET A 1 -0.60 4.74 11.80
CA MET A 1 -1.27 3.45 12.07
C MET A 1 -2.32 3.26 11.00
N ILE A 2 -2.36 2.11 10.34
CA ILE A 2 -3.32 1.86 9.24
C ILE A 2 -4.59 1.27 9.83
N ASP A 3 -5.74 1.77 9.37
CA ASP A 3 -7.02 1.10 9.60
C ASP A 3 -7.16 -0.02 8.58
N VAL A 4 -6.72 -1.23 8.95
CA VAL A 4 -6.67 -2.40 8.07
C VAL A 4 -8.05 -2.75 7.53
N GLU A 5 -9.09 -2.74 8.37
CA GLU A 5 -10.45 -3.10 7.94
C GLU A 5 -10.99 -2.10 6.91
N LYS A 6 -10.79 -0.81 7.15
CA LYS A 6 -11.20 0.24 6.21
C LYS A 6 -10.43 0.15 4.90
N LEU A 7 -9.11 -0.02 4.97
CA LEU A 7 -8.25 -0.10 3.79
C LEU A 7 -8.54 -1.35 2.95
N SER A 8 -8.67 -2.52 3.59
CA SER A 8 -9.03 -3.78 2.90
C SER A 8 -10.32 -3.60 2.11
N LYS A 9 -11.36 -3.05 2.75
CA LYS A 9 -12.64 -2.84 2.10
C LYS A 9 -12.56 -1.87 0.92
N GLU A 10 -11.84 -0.76 1.07
CA GLU A 10 -11.70 0.22 -0.02
C GLU A 10 -10.90 -0.34 -1.22
N LEU A 11 -9.87 -1.15 -0.94
CA LEU A 11 -9.10 -1.82 -1.99
C LEU A 11 -9.91 -2.91 -2.70
N GLU A 12 -10.67 -3.74 -1.98
CA GLU A 12 -11.57 -4.74 -2.55
C GLU A 12 -12.66 -4.11 -3.41
N ASP A 13 -13.29 -3.02 -2.96
CA ASP A 13 -14.34 -2.31 -3.68
C ASP A 13 -13.83 -1.68 -4.99
N ARG A 14 -12.58 -1.17 -5.00
CA ARG A 14 -11.99 -0.46 -6.15
C ARG A 14 -11.24 -1.38 -7.11
N PHE A 15 -10.69 -2.49 -6.61
CA PHE A 15 -9.84 -3.41 -7.37
C PHE A 15 -10.25 -4.87 -7.10
N PRO A 16 -11.48 -5.27 -7.46
CA PRO A 16 -12.04 -6.59 -7.13
C PRO A 16 -11.29 -7.77 -7.77
N ASP A 17 -10.49 -7.50 -8.81
CA ASP A 17 -9.70 -8.51 -9.54
C ASP A 17 -8.28 -8.68 -8.98
N ILE A 18 -7.93 -8.00 -7.88
CA ILE A 18 -6.59 -8.02 -7.27
C ILE A 18 -6.69 -8.64 -5.88
N GLN A 19 -5.75 -9.53 -5.57
CA GLN A 19 -5.62 -10.07 -4.22
C GLN A 19 -4.70 -9.16 -3.40
N PHE A 20 -5.18 -8.77 -2.22
CA PHE A 20 -4.44 -7.97 -1.25
C PHE A 20 -4.24 -8.79 0.02
N GLU A 21 -3.02 -8.83 0.52
CA GLU A 21 -2.73 -9.31 1.87
C GLU A 21 -2.26 -8.12 2.70
N ILE A 22 -3.02 -7.76 3.73
CA ILE A 22 -2.78 -6.56 4.53
C ILE A 22 -2.40 -6.97 5.95
N TYR A 23 -1.23 -6.52 6.35
CA TYR A 23 -0.63 -6.69 7.67
C TYR A 23 -0.44 -5.32 8.32
N ASP A 24 -0.13 -5.29 9.62
CA ASP A 24 0.04 -4.02 10.36
C ASP A 24 1.18 -3.14 9.80
N ASP A 25 2.21 -3.77 9.24
CA ASP A 25 3.44 -3.14 8.76
C ASP A 25 3.73 -3.41 7.28
N CYS A 26 2.86 -4.14 6.57
CA CYS A 26 3.06 -4.50 5.17
C CYS A 26 1.73 -4.65 4.42
N ILE A 27 1.71 -4.28 3.14
CA ILE A 27 0.68 -4.70 2.18
C ILE A 27 1.38 -5.42 1.04
N GLU A 28 0.96 -6.65 0.80
CA GLU A 28 1.38 -7.44 -0.35
C GLU A 28 0.26 -7.45 -1.39
N ILE A 29 0.64 -7.20 -2.64
CA ILE A 29 -0.28 -7.08 -3.78
C ILE A 29 0.22 -8.02 -4.87
N ASP A 30 -0.54 -9.09 -5.10
CA ASP A 30 -0.23 -10.08 -6.12
C ASP A 30 -1.36 -10.16 -7.14
N PHE A 31 -1.00 -10.02 -8.42
CA PHE A 31 -1.94 -10.18 -9.53
C PHE A 31 -1.19 -10.52 -10.82
N ASP A 32 -1.75 -11.44 -11.61
CA ASP A 32 -1.10 -12.01 -12.79
C ASP A 32 0.32 -12.53 -12.46
N PHE A 33 1.36 -11.94 -13.08
CA PHE A 33 2.78 -12.20 -12.82
C PHE A 33 3.44 -11.07 -12.01
N ASN A 34 2.66 -10.13 -11.49
CA ASN A 34 3.15 -8.95 -10.79
C ASN A 34 3.04 -9.15 -9.29
N SER A 35 4.04 -8.64 -8.56
CA SER A 35 4.11 -8.70 -7.10
C SER A 35 4.72 -7.42 -6.56
N ILE A 36 3.99 -6.78 -5.65
CA ILE A 36 4.35 -5.49 -5.06
C ILE A 36 4.20 -5.60 -3.55
N GLU A 37 5.20 -5.12 -2.84
CA GLU A 37 5.25 -5.09 -1.38
C GLU A 37 5.37 -3.63 -0.93
N ILE A 38 4.46 -3.19 -0.07
CA ILE A 38 4.46 -1.85 0.53
C ILE A 38 4.69 -2.01 2.02
N MET A 39 5.90 -1.71 2.51
CA MET A 39 6.22 -1.81 3.93
C MET A 39 6.16 -0.45 4.61
N PHE A 40 5.57 -0.44 5.81
CA PHE A 40 5.46 0.72 6.68
C PHE A 40 6.48 0.61 7.81
N HIS A 41 7.45 1.52 7.83
CA HIS A 41 8.44 1.52 8.90
C HIS A 41 8.02 2.40 10.06
N SER A 42 8.32 1.94 11.28
CA SER A 42 8.07 2.69 12.53
C SER A 42 8.72 4.08 12.58
N LYS A 43 9.73 4.32 11.74
CA LYS A 43 10.42 5.62 11.57
C LYS A 43 9.70 6.60 10.64
N GLY A 44 8.50 6.27 10.15
CA GLY A 44 7.72 7.20 9.35
C GLY A 44 8.08 7.25 7.86
N TYR A 45 8.82 6.26 7.34
CA TYR A 45 9.03 6.11 5.89
C TYR A 45 8.39 4.82 5.37
N ILE A 46 8.10 4.82 4.06
CA ILE A 46 7.46 3.71 3.35
C ILE A 46 8.46 3.18 2.34
N ASN A 47 8.60 1.85 2.27
CA ASN A 47 9.37 1.20 1.22
C ASN A 47 8.42 0.47 0.28
N ILE A 48 8.52 0.77 -1.02
CA ILE A 48 7.76 0.08 -2.05
C ILE A 48 8.73 -0.77 -2.86
N LYS A 49 8.57 -2.09 -2.83
CA LYS A 49 9.34 -3.02 -3.66
C LYS A 49 8.45 -3.64 -4.71
N THR A 50 9.00 -3.81 -5.90
CA THR A 50 8.37 -4.56 -6.99
C THR A 50 9.30 -5.70 -7.37
N MET A 51 8.86 -6.96 -7.25
CA MET A 51 9.65 -8.10 -7.75
C MET A 51 9.49 -8.26 -9.26
N TYR A 52 8.26 -8.12 -9.75
CA TYR A 52 7.92 -8.14 -11.17
C TYR A 52 6.79 -7.12 -11.39
N LEU A 53 6.98 -6.20 -12.34
CA LEU A 53 5.95 -5.24 -12.71
C LEU A 53 6.00 -4.93 -14.20
N GLU A 54 4.99 -5.39 -14.94
CA GLU A 54 4.85 -5.05 -16.35
C GLU A 54 4.42 -3.58 -16.52
N PRO A 55 5.00 -2.82 -17.48
CA PRO A 55 4.69 -1.40 -17.65
C PRO A 55 3.20 -1.07 -17.83
N LYS A 56 2.42 -1.97 -18.44
CA LYS A 56 0.96 -1.80 -18.62
C LYS A 56 0.20 -1.65 -17.30
N TYR A 57 0.75 -2.13 -16.18
CA TYR A 57 0.11 -2.06 -14.88
C TYR A 57 0.60 -0.89 -14.01
N LEU A 58 1.61 -0.12 -14.45
CA LEU A 58 2.15 1.02 -13.68
C LEU A 58 1.06 2.00 -13.24
N LYS A 59 0.10 2.30 -14.12
CA LYS A 59 -1.01 3.21 -13.79
C LYS A 59 -1.89 2.64 -12.67
N LYS A 60 -2.27 1.37 -12.79
CA LYS A 60 -3.09 0.67 -11.79
C LYS A 60 -2.37 0.60 -10.44
N VAL A 61 -1.08 0.30 -10.44
CA VAL A 61 -0.24 0.32 -9.21
C VAL A 61 -0.18 1.71 -8.61
N GLY A 62 0.00 2.76 -9.41
CA GLY A 62 -0.04 4.14 -8.93
C GLY A 62 -1.37 4.50 -8.28
N GLU A 63 -2.49 4.03 -8.82
CA GLU A 63 -3.81 4.23 -8.24
C GLU A 63 -3.96 3.49 -6.89
N ILE A 64 -3.47 2.25 -6.78
CA ILE A 64 -3.45 1.50 -5.51
C ILE A 64 -2.61 2.22 -4.46
N LEU A 65 -1.40 2.66 -4.82
CA LEU A 65 -0.53 3.42 -3.93
C LEU A 65 -1.19 4.71 -3.43
N SER A 66 -2.00 5.37 -4.27
CA SER A 66 -2.79 6.53 -3.86
C SER A 66 -3.83 6.15 -2.80
N VAL A 67 -4.58 5.05 -2.98
CA VAL A 67 -5.58 4.58 -2.00
C VAL A 67 -4.93 4.24 -0.66
N VAL A 68 -3.80 3.54 -0.73
CA VAL A 68 -3.00 3.21 0.46
C VAL A 68 -2.59 4.50 1.16
N GLY A 69 -2.04 5.47 0.41
CA GLY A 69 -1.65 6.79 0.92
C GLY A 69 -2.78 7.53 1.65
N ASP A 70 -3.98 7.56 1.08
CA ASP A 70 -5.16 8.25 1.64
C ASP A 70 -5.66 7.60 2.94
N ASN A 71 -5.31 6.33 3.19
CA ASN A 71 -5.75 5.56 4.35
C ASN A 71 -4.67 5.39 5.43
N ILE A 72 -3.48 5.95 5.22
CA ILE A 72 -2.47 6.04 6.26
C ILE A 72 -2.84 7.17 7.21
N VAL A 73 -3.41 6.81 8.36
CA VAL A 73 -3.72 7.75 9.44
C VAL A 73 -2.44 7.96 10.27
N ASN A 74 -1.96 9.21 10.38
CA ASN A 74 -0.82 9.63 11.22
C ASN A 74 0.60 9.25 10.73
N PHE A 75 1.00 9.61 9.51
CA PHE A 75 2.44 9.76 9.19
C PHE A 75 2.93 11.22 9.30
N GLU A 76 2.02 12.20 9.33
CA GLU A 76 2.39 13.58 9.62
C GLU A 76 2.54 13.81 11.13
N LEU A 77 3.68 14.43 11.49
CA LEU A 77 4.04 15.06 12.77
C LEU A 77 4.67 14.18 13.87
N VAL A 78 5.76 13.48 13.55
CA VAL A 78 6.95 13.59 14.44
C VAL A 78 7.90 14.56 13.76
N GLU A 79 7.50 15.83 13.67
CA GLU A 79 8.49 16.89 13.49
C GLU A 79 9.42 16.85 14.71
N GLU A 80 10.71 16.91 14.40
CA GLU A 80 11.85 16.94 15.30
C GLU A 80 11.58 17.85 16.51
N GLN A 81 11.32 17.27 17.68
CA GLN A 81 11.56 17.96 18.95
C GLN A 81 13.06 17.79 19.26
N GLU A 82 13.89 18.65 18.66
CA GLU A 82 15.23 18.97 19.19
C GLU A 82 15.12 19.88 20.44
#